data_AF-A0A2V6JW17-F1
#
_entry.id   AF-A0A2V6JW17-F1
#
_cell.length_a   1.000
_cell.length_b   1.000
_cell.length_c   1.000
_cell.angle_alpha   90.00
_cell.angle_beta   90.00
_cell.angle_gamma   90.00
#
_symmetry.space_group_name_H-M   'P 1'
#
loop_
_entity.id
_entity.type
_entity.pdbx_description
1 polymer ?
#
loop_
_entity_poly.entity_id
_entity_poly.type
_entity_poly.pdbx_seq_one_letter_code
_entity_poly.pdbx_strand_id
1 'polypeptide(L)'
;MTSAQIRQSFLDFFREKKHTVVPSSSLLPGAPNLLFTNAGMNQFVPIFLGQQKPSWNPPRVADTQKCIRAGGKHNDLEDVGLDTYHHTFFEMLGNWSFGDYFKKEAIDWAWELVVERWKFPAQRLYATVYKPGPNEPSEFDQEAHDHWARLFQEADLDPKVH
;
A
#
# COMPACT_ATOMS: atom_id res chain seq x y z
N MET A 1 -9.46 -9.97 15.88
CA MET A 1 -9.98 -10.32 14.53
C MET A 1 -9.15 -11.48 13.99
N THR A 2 -9.76 -12.43 13.29
CA THR A 2 -9.03 -13.47 12.53
C THR A 2 -8.42 -12.89 11.27
N SER A 3 -7.47 -13.58 10.63
CA SER A 3 -6.88 -13.15 9.35
C SER A 3 -7.93 -12.93 8.27
N ALA A 4 -8.95 -13.80 8.19
CA ALA A 4 -10.07 -13.67 7.28
C ALA A 4 -10.92 -12.41 7.55
N GLN A 5 -11.17 -12.10 8.84
CA GLN A 5 -11.90 -10.89 9.23
C GLN A 5 -11.09 -9.62 8.91
N ILE A 6 -9.77 -9.62 9.14
CA ILE A 6 -8.91 -8.48 8.81
C ILE A 6 -8.96 -8.22 7.30
N ARG A 7 -8.74 -9.26 6.48
CA ARG A 7 -8.84 -9.17 5.01
C ARG A 7 -10.18 -8.60 4.56
N GLN A 8 -11.28 -9.15 5.08
CA GLN A 8 -12.62 -8.68 4.71
C GLN A 8 -12.85 -7.23 5.14
N SER A 9 -12.44 -6.86 6.36
CA SER A 9 -12.59 -5.50 6.87
C SER A 9 -11.82 -4.46 6.04
N PHE A 10 -10.65 -4.81 5.51
CA PHE A 10 -9.88 -3.94 4.59
C PHE A 10 -10.66 -3.69 3.30
N LEU A 11 -11.18 -4.76 2.67
CA LEU A 11 -11.93 -4.66 1.43
C LEU A 11 -13.25 -3.90 1.62
N ASP A 12 -13.91 -4.11 2.75
CA ASP A 12 -15.14 -3.41 3.11
C ASP A 12 -14.88 -1.92 3.35
N PHE A 13 -13.82 -1.58 4.09
CA PHE A 13 -13.40 -0.20 4.32
C PHE A 13 -13.16 0.56 3.01
N PHE A 14 -12.39 -0.01 2.07
CA PHE A 14 -12.16 0.68 0.80
C PHE A 14 -13.38 0.67 -0.12
N ARG A 15 -14.30 -0.30 0.02
CA ARG A 15 -15.62 -0.22 -0.63
C ARG A 15 -16.43 0.99 -0.12
N GLU A 16 -16.38 1.30 1.18
CA GLU A 16 -16.98 2.53 1.74
C GLU A 16 -16.36 3.80 1.13
N LYS A 17 -15.07 3.78 0.78
CA LYS A 17 -14.36 4.86 0.08
C LYS A 17 -14.56 4.86 -1.45
N LYS A 18 -15.52 4.06 -1.94
CA LYS A 18 -15.93 3.90 -3.34
C LYS A 18 -14.89 3.23 -4.24
N HIS A 19 -13.97 2.45 -3.68
CA HIS A 19 -13.10 1.58 -4.47
C HIS A 19 -13.88 0.36 -4.95
N THR A 20 -13.68 -0.01 -6.20
CA THR A 20 -14.17 -1.29 -6.70
C THR A 20 -13.25 -2.41 -6.21
N VAL A 21 -13.82 -3.43 -5.56
CA VAL A 21 -13.04 -4.60 -5.15
C VAL A 21 -12.80 -5.49 -6.36
N VAL A 22 -11.54 -5.74 -6.69
CA VAL A 22 -11.13 -6.54 -7.84
C VAL A 22 -10.43 -7.83 -7.38
N PRO A 23 -10.48 -8.92 -8.16
CA PRO A 23 -9.78 -10.14 -7.81
C PRO A 23 -8.26 -9.99 -7.95
N SER A 24 -7.53 -10.75 -7.14
CA SER A 24 -6.09 -10.96 -7.31
C SER A 24 -5.78 -11.55 -8.69
N SER A 25 -4.80 -10.94 -9.35
CA SER A 25 -4.21 -11.46 -10.59
C SER A 25 -3.41 -12.75 -10.37
N SER A 26 -3.07 -13.42 -11.47
CA SER A 26 -2.23 -14.63 -11.48
C SER A 26 -0.88 -14.39 -10.80
N LEU A 27 -0.35 -15.43 -10.13
CA LEU A 27 1.04 -15.44 -9.63
C LEU A 27 2.06 -15.47 -10.77
N LEU A 28 1.66 -15.99 -11.94
CA LEU A 28 2.44 -15.97 -13.17
C LEU A 28 2.03 -14.74 -13.97
N PRO A 29 2.84 -13.67 -14.00
CA PRO A 29 2.50 -12.43 -14.65
C PRO A 29 2.63 -12.56 -16.18
N GLY A 30 1.84 -11.79 -16.92
CA GLY A 30 2.01 -11.64 -18.38
C GLY A 30 3.17 -10.72 -18.78
N ALA A 31 3.78 -10.02 -17.82
CA ALA A 31 4.87 -9.08 -18.08
C ALA A 31 6.20 -9.83 -18.29
N PRO A 32 6.99 -9.50 -19.33
CA PRO A 32 8.15 -10.30 -19.76
C PRO A 32 9.33 -10.33 -18.77
N ASN A 33 9.43 -9.35 -17.87
CA ASN A 33 10.57 -9.18 -16.97
C ASN A 33 10.25 -9.48 -15.50
N LEU A 34 9.13 -10.16 -15.23
CA LEU A 34 8.68 -10.46 -13.88
C LEU A 34 8.52 -11.98 -13.74
N LEU A 35 9.27 -12.60 -12.83
CA LEU A 35 9.18 -14.04 -12.58
C LEU A 35 7.85 -14.42 -11.92
N PHE A 36 7.45 -13.63 -10.92
CA PHE A 36 6.19 -13.78 -10.21
C PHE A 36 5.57 -12.42 -9.90
N THR A 37 4.25 -12.37 -9.83
CA THR A 37 3.53 -11.20 -9.27
C THR A 37 4.00 -10.99 -7.83
N ASN A 38 4.68 -9.87 -7.59
CA ASN A 38 5.35 -9.56 -6.32
C ASN A 38 4.66 -8.43 -5.55
N ALA A 39 3.70 -7.75 -6.18
CA ALA A 39 2.90 -6.69 -5.59
C ALA A 39 1.51 -6.59 -6.26
N GLY A 40 0.52 -6.08 -5.53
CA GLY A 40 -0.83 -5.84 -6.06
C GLY A 40 -0.86 -4.89 -7.27
N MET A 41 0.11 -3.98 -7.36
CA MET A 41 0.15 -3.01 -8.46
C MET A 41 0.45 -3.62 -9.84
N ASN A 42 1.01 -4.84 -9.91
CA ASN A 42 1.53 -5.38 -11.18
C ASN A 42 0.46 -5.45 -12.28
N GLN A 43 -0.78 -5.80 -11.93
CA GLN A 43 -1.89 -5.88 -12.89
C GLN A 43 -2.38 -4.50 -13.38
N PHE A 44 -2.00 -3.42 -12.71
CA PHE A 44 -2.44 -2.06 -13.04
C PHE A 44 -1.35 -1.22 -13.73
N VAL A 45 -0.15 -1.77 -13.94
CA VAL A 45 0.97 -1.07 -14.63
C VAL A 45 0.55 -0.43 -15.96
N PRO A 46 -0.20 -1.09 -16.86
CA PRO A 46 -0.64 -0.46 -18.10
C PRO A 46 -1.53 0.78 -17.88
N ILE A 47 -2.29 0.83 -16.79
CA ILE A 47 -3.12 1.99 -16.43
C ILE A 47 -2.24 3.13 -15.93
N PHE A 48 -1.27 2.84 -15.04
CA PHE A 48 -0.32 3.85 -14.55
C PHE A 48 0.55 4.45 -15.67
N LEU A 49 0.89 3.65 -16.69
CA LEU A 49 1.65 4.11 -17.87
C LEU A 49 0.77 4.80 -18.92
N GLY A 50 -0.54 4.94 -18.69
CA GLY A 50 -1.48 5.54 -19.64
C GLY A 50 -1.75 4.71 -20.90
N GLN A 51 -1.31 3.45 -20.92
CA GLN A 51 -1.51 2.52 -22.04
C GLN A 51 -2.94 1.95 -22.07
N GLN A 52 -3.59 1.91 -20.91
CA GLN A 52 -4.99 1.51 -20.74
C GLN A 52 -5.73 2.54 -19.89
N LYS A 53 -6.99 2.81 -20.22
CA LYS A 53 -7.84 3.66 -19.38
C LYS A 53 -8.48 2.82 -18.27
N PRO A 54 -8.59 3.35 -17.03
CA PRO A 54 -9.34 2.66 -15.99
C PRO A 54 -10.82 2.56 -16.40
N SER A 55 -11.44 1.40 -16.17
CA SER A 55 -12.85 1.16 -16.51
C SER A 55 -13.82 1.47 -15.35
N TRP A 56 -13.31 1.83 -14.18
CA TRP A 56 -14.09 2.08 -12.97
C TRP A 56 -14.41 3.58 -12.79
N ASN A 57 -15.56 3.88 -12.18
CA ASN A 57 -15.98 5.24 -11.84
C ASN A 57 -16.53 5.28 -10.40
N PRO A 58 -15.85 5.95 -9.45
CA PRO A 58 -14.56 6.63 -9.62
C PRO A 58 -13.44 5.63 -9.96
N PRO A 59 -12.31 6.08 -10.55
CA PRO A 59 -11.24 5.20 -11.02
C PRO A 59 -10.35 4.76 -9.84
N ARG A 60 -10.97 4.00 -8.93
CA ARG A 60 -10.42 3.53 -7.66
C ARG A 60 -10.64 2.03 -7.53
N VAL A 61 -9.61 1.29 -7.10
CA VAL A 61 -9.74 -0.16 -6.86
C VAL A 61 -9.03 -0.60 -5.59
N ALA A 62 -9.51 -1.66 -4.97
CA ALA A 62 -8.87 -2.30 -3.84
C ALA A 62 -8.88 -3.82 -4.00
N ASP A 63 -7.85 -4.50 -3.50
CA ASP A 63 -7.75 -5.95 -3.59
C ASP A 63 -6.93 -6.55 -2.43
N THR A 64 -6.81 -7.87 -2.49
CA THR A 64 -5.82 -8.65 -1.74
C THR A 64 -5.06 -9.53 -2.73
N GLN A 65 -3.88 -9.07 -3.18
CA GLN A 65 -3.08 -9.77 -4.17
C GLN A 65 -2.25 -10.88 -3.52
N LYS A 66 -2.31 -12.07 -4.10
CA LYS A 66 -1.34 -13.16 -3.87
C LYS A 66 0.02 -12.77 -4.43
N CYS A 67 1.05 -12.70 -3.59
CA CYS A 67 2.39 -12.27 -3.98
C CYS A 67 3.42 -13.37 -3.76
N ILE A 68 4.42 -13.45 -4.63
CA ILE A 68 5.66 -14.21 -4.40
C ILE A 68 6.88 -13.29 -4.49
N ARG A 69 7.75 -13.35 -3.48
CA ARG A 69 9.07 -12.70 -3.46
C ARG A 69 10.17 -13.73 -3.32
N ALA A 70 10.43 -14.44 -4.42
CA ALA A 70 11.49 -15.42 -4.55
C ALA A 70 12.16 -15.23 -5.92
N GLY A 71 13.29 -14.50 -5.93
CA GLY A 71 14.07 -14.14 -7.12
C GLY A 71 13.87 -12.70 -7.61
N GLY A 72 14.77 -12.24 -8.48
CA GLY A 72 14.76 -10.87 -9.02
C GLY A 72 15.16 -9.81 -7.98
N LYS A 73 14.74 -8.55 -8.20
CA LYS A 73 15.07 -7.41 -7.32
C LYS A 73 14.32 -7.41 -5.97
N HIS A 74 13.22 -8.15 -5.88
CA HIS A 74 12.40 -8.27 -4.67
C HIS A 74 12.40 -9.73 -4.26
N ASN A 75 13.41 -10.11 -3.49
CA ASN A 75 13.70 -11.49 -3.14
C ASN A 75 13.96 -11.60 -1.64
N ASP A 76 13.03 -12.21 -0.93
CA ASP A 76 13.12 -12.39 0.53
C ASP A 76 13.56 -13.82 0.89
N LEU A 77 13.90 -14.65 -0.11
CA LEU A 77 14.11 -16.10 0.05
C LEU A 77 15.21 -16.47 1.05
N GLU A 78 16.28 -15.67 1.14
CA GLU A 78 17.41 -15.95 2.02
C GLU A 78 17.08 -15.68 3.51
N ASP A 79 16.11 -14.81 3.79
CA ASP A 79 15.70 -14.44 5.14
C ASP A 79 14.53 -15.31 5.68
N VAL A 80 13.82 -16.00 4.79
CA VAL A 80 12.66 -16.81 5.15
C VAL A 80 13.06 -17.96 6.07
N GLY A 81 12.47 -17.98 7.27
CA GLY A 81 12.75 -18.96 8.31
C GLY A 81 13.89 -18.57 9.25
N LEU A 82 14.61 -17.47 8.96
CA LEU A 82 15.57 -16.86 9.89
C LEU A 82 14.88 -15.84 10.80
N ASP A 83 13.88 -15.12 10.29
CA ASP A 83 13.01 -14.27 11.09
C ASP A 83 11.54 -14.66 11.01
N THR A 84 10.70 -13.87 11.68
CA THR A 84 9.26 -14.14 11.86
C THR A 84 8.37 -13.28 10.97
N TYR A 85 8.91 -12.51 10.02
CA TYR A 85 8.14 -11.53 9.25
C TYR A 85 8.41 -11.53 7.74
N HIS A 86 9.46 -12.20 7.27
CA HIS A 86 9.65 -12.47 5.84
C HIS A 86 8.96 -13.76 5.41
N HIS A 87 8.29 -13.69 4.25
CA HIS A 87 7.57 -14.80 3.64
C HIS A 87 7.88 -14.85 2.15
N THR A 88 7.98 -16.06 1.58
CA THR A 88 8.05 -16.21 0.12
C THR A 88 6.70 -15.91 -0.52
N PHE A 89 5.62 -16.50 0.00
CA PHE A 89 4.23 -16.27 -0.41
C PHE A 89 3.46 -15.52 0.67
N PHE A 90 2.77 -14.45 0.28
CA PHE A 90 1.95 -13.66 1.19
C PHE A 90 0.80 -12.96 0.45
N GLU A 91 -0.14 -12.39 1.20
CA GLU A 91 -1.21 -11.55 0.67
C GLU A 91 -0.88 -10.08 0.91
N MET A 92 -0.92 -9.28 -0.16
CA MET A 92 -0.76 -7.84 -0.11
C MET A 92 -2.14 -7.17 -0.20
N LEU A 93 -2.56 -6.51 0.86
CA LEU A 93 -3.76 -5.67 0.86
C LEU A 93 -3.42 -4.33 0.20
N GLY A 94 -4.12 -3.97 -0.87
CA GLY A 94 -3.81 -2.76 -1.65
C GLY A 94 -5.04 -1.93 -2.00
N ASN A 95 -4.84 -0.61 -2.06
CA ASN A 95 -5.80 0.36 -2.59
C ASN A 95 -5.09 1.25 -3.61
N TRP A 96 -5.77 1.58 -4.70
CA TRP A 96 -5.22 2.32 -5.82
C TRP A 96 -6.15 3.41 -6.29
N SER A 97 -5.53 4.51 -6.69
CA SER A 97 -6.15 5.62 -7.39
C SER A 97 -5.56 5.75 -8.78
N PHE A 98 -6.41 5.87 -9.80
CA PHE A 98 -5.97 6.15 -11.16
C PHE A 98 -6.39 7.57 -11.56
N GLY A 99 -5.62 8.55 -11.08
CA GLY A 99 -5.83 9.97 -11.40
C GLY A 99 -7.02 10.61 -10.69
N ASP A 100 -7.37 10.16 -9.49
CA ASP A 100 -8.53 10.65 -8.74
C ASP A 100 -8.17 11.27 -7.37
N TYR A 101 -7.58 10.50 -6.46
CA TYR A 101 -7.09 10.95 -5.15
C TYR A 101 -5.58 10.76 -5.05
N PHE A 102 -4.93 11.46 -4.13
CA PHE A 102 -3.47 11.42 -4.00
C PHE A 102 -3.03 11.28 -2.54
N LYS A 103 -1.98 11.99 -2.12
CA LYS A 103 -1.34 11.80 -0.81
C LYS A 103 -2.29 12.04 0.35
N LYS A 104 -3.05 13.14 0.33
CA LYS A 104 -3.95 13.50 1.43
C LYS A 104 -4.92 12.37 1.77
N GLU A 105 -5.73 11.93 0.80
CA GLU A 105 -6.71 10.87 1.04
C GLU A 105 -6.05 9.52 1.32
N ALA A 106 -4.93 9.20 0.64
CA ALA A 106 -4.22 7.95 0.88
C ALA A 106 -3.73 7.84 2.33
N ILE A 107 -3.15 8.93 2.86
CA ILE A 107 -2.64 9.02 4.22
C ILE A 107 -3.80 9.05 5.23
N ASP A 108 -4.82 9.87 4.99
CA ASP A 108 -6.00 9.97 5.86
C ASP A 108 -6.71 8.61 6.01
N TRP A 109 -6.88 7.87 4.92
CA TRP A 109 -7.55 6.56 4.96
C TRP A 109 -6.67 5.45 5.54
N ALA A 110 -5.35 5.52 5.36
CA ALA A 110 -4.44 4.60 6.04
C ALA A 110 -4.51 4.78 7.57
N TRP A 111 -4.53 6.03 8.03
CA TRP A 111 -4.71 6.37 9.44
C TRP A 111 -6.08 5.93 9.97
N GLU A 112 -7.17 6.29 9.29
CA GLU A 112 -8.53 5.89 9.68
C GLU A 112 -8.63 4.37 9.82
N LEU A 113 -8.08 3.61 8.86
CA LEU A 113 -8.12 2.15 8.93
C LEU A 113 -7.32 1.60 10.12
N VAL A 114 -6.08 2.02 10.29
CA VAL A 114 -5.17 1.44 11.28
C VAL A 114 -5.50 1.90 12.70
N VAL A 115 -5.67 3.21 12.91
CA VAL A 115 -5.90 3.81 14.23
C VAL A 115 -7.39 3.78 14.58
N GLU A 116 -8.27 4.21 13.70
CA GLU A 116 -9.67 4.40 14.06
C GLU A 116 -10.51 3.13 13.93
N ARG A 117 -10.29 2.30 12.89
CA ARG A 117 -11.07 1.07 12.67
C ARG A 117 -10.45 -0.12 13.37
N TRP A 118 -9.17 -0.38 13.14
CA TRP A 118 -8.45 -1.50 13.77
C TRP A 118 -7.99 -1.22 15.20
N LYS A 119 -8.14 0.02 15.67
CA LYS A 119 -7.81 0.43 17.05
C LYS A 119 -6.35 0.16 17.40
N PHE A 120 -5.46 0.25 16.42
CA PHE A 120 -4.03 0.16 16.69
C PHE A 120 -3.58 1.41 17.47
N PRO A 121 -2.77 1.26 18.53
CA PRO A 121 -2.33 2.40 19.33
C PRO A 121 -1.48 3.38 18.49
N ALA A 122 -1.96 4.61 18.31
CA ALA A 122 -1.30 5.63 17.49
C ALA A 122 0.14 5.92 17.95
N GLN A 123 0.40 5.90 19.26
CA GLN A 123 1.72 6.09 19.86
C GLN A 123 2.74 4.97 19.54
N ARG A 124 2.33 3.93 18.81
CA ARG A 124 3.22 2.87 18.32
C ARG A 124 3.45 2.95 16.81
N LEU A 125 2.84 3.91 16.14
CA LEU A 125 3.02 4.16 14.72
C LEU A 125 4.20 5.11 14.52
N TYR A 126 4.89 4.88 13.41
CA TYR A 126 5.93 5.74 12.89
C TYR A 126 5.67 5.90 11.39
N ALA A 127 5.84 7.12 10.87
CA ALA A 127 5.71 7.39 9.45
C ALA A 127 7.06 7.82 8.88
N THR A 128 7.40 7.30 7.70
CA THR A 128 8.58 7.73 6.96
C THR A 128 8.15 8.39 5.65
N VAL A 129 8.76 9.51 5.32
CA VAL A 129 8.58 10.19 4.03
C VAL A 129 9.89 10.24 3.27
N TYR A 130 9.79 10.39 1.95
CA TYR A 130 10.97 10.38 1.11
C TYR A 130 11.83 11.62 1.35
N LYS A 131 13.12 11.37 1.62
CA LYS A 131 14.18 12.39 1.69
C LYS A 131 15.30 11.96 0.73
N PRO A 132 15.56 12.73 -0.34
CA PRO A 132 16.54 12.35 -1.35
C PRO A 132 17.95 12.31 -0.77
N GLY A 133 18.72 11.30 -1.21
CA GLY A 133 20.17 11.24 -0.98
C GLY A 133 20.95 12.21 -1.90
N PRO A 134 22.27 12.35 -1.70
CA PRO A 134 23.11 13.12 -2.61
C PRO A 134 22.99 12.58 -4.04
N ASN A 135 22.66 13.46 -5.01
CA ASN A 135 22.49 13.17 -6.44
C ASN A 135 21.22 12.39 -6.83
N GLU A 136 20.20 12.29 -5.98
CA GLU A 136 18.89 11.77 -6.38
C GLU A 136 18.03 12.86 -7.04
N PRO A 137 17.20 12.54 -8.05
CA PRO A 137 16.56 13.51 -8.93
C PRO A 137 15.26 14.12 -8.36
N SER A 138 15.20 14.41 -7.06
CA SER A 138 13.97 14.90 -6.42
C SER A 138 14.26 15.69 -5.14
N GLU A 139 13.20 16.18 -4.50
CA GLU A 139 13.24 16.99 -3.27
C GLU A 139 12.58 16.23 -2.11
N PHE A 140 12.74 16.74 -0.89
CA PHE A 140 12.03 16.20 0.27
C PHE A 140 10.51 16.25 0.04
N ASP A 141 9.81 15.15 0.33
CA ASP A 141 8.35 15.10 0.19
C ASP A 141 7.64 15.84 1.33
N GLN A 142 7.66 17.17 1.24
CA GLN A 142 7.07 18.07 2.22
C GLN A 142 5.54 17.86 2.35
N GLU A 143 4.86 17.57 1.24
CA GLU A 143 3.41 17.34 1.24
C GLU A 143 3.04 16.11 2.06
N ALA A 144 3.74 14.99 1.88
CA ALA A 144 3.51 13.80 2.69
C ALA A 144 3.86 14.05 4.16
N HIS A 145 4.97 14.75 4.42
CA HIS A 145 5.39 15.12 5.77
C HIS A 145 4.29 15.90 6.50
N ASP A 146 3.74 16.93 5.86
CA ASP A 146 2.76 17.81 6.48
C ASP A 146 1.44 17.09 6.76
N HIS A 147 1.03 16.16 5.88
CA HIS A 147 -0.15 15.32 6.12
C HIS A 147 0.04 14.38 7.32
N TRP A 148 1.19 13.72 7.45
CA TRP A 148 1.48 12.87 8.60
C TRP A 148 1.63 13.68 9.89
N ALA A 149 2.36 14.78 9.84
CA ALA A 149 2.59 15.64 11.00
C ALA A 149 1.28 16.17 11.57
N ARG A 150 0.33 16.56 10.70
CA ARG A 150 -1.01 16.96 11.11
C ARG A 150 -1.73 15.82 11.87
N LEU A 151 -1.73 14.59 11.34
CA LEU A 151 -2.43 13.46 11.97
C LEU A 151 -1.84 13.09 13.33
N PHE A 152 -0.51 13.10 13.46
CA PHE A 152 0.14 12.88 14.75
C PHE A 152 -0.18 14.00 15.76
N GLN A 153 -0.15 15.26 15.34
CA GLN A 153 -0.53 16.40 16.19
C GLN A 153 -1.99 16.34 16.64
N GLU A 154 -2.92 15.99 15.73
CA GLU A 154 -4.34 15.78 16.05
C GLU A 154 -4.55 14.64 17.06
N ALA A 155 -3.60 13.69 17.13
CA ALA A 155 -3.57 12.60 18.08
C ALA A 155 -2.75 12.88 19.36
N ASP A 156 -2.34 14.14 19.57
CA ASP A 156 -1.49 14.58 20.70
C ASP A 156 -0.11 13.88 20.74
N LEU A 157 0.46 13.62 19.56
CA LEU A 157 1.78 13.01 19.36
C LEU A 157 2.74 14.00 18.69
N ASP A 158 4.03 13.94 19.05
CA ASP A 158 5.09 14.75 18.43
C ASP A 158 5.55 14.13 17.09
N PRO A 159 5.33 14.77 15.93
CA PRO A 159 5.77 14.26 14.63
C PRO A 159 7.30 14.15 14.47
N LYS A 160 8.09 14.71 15.40
CA LYS A 160 9.54 14.52 15.39
C LYS A 160 9.97 13.17 15.98
N VAL A 161 9.07 12.52 16.72
CA VAL A 161 9.28 11.20 17.33
C VAL A 161 8.64 10.10 16.49
N HIS A 162 7.47 10.38 15.91
CA HIS A 162 6.62 9.45 15.15
C HIS A 162 6.72 9.70 13.65
#